data_AF-A0AAV6X0J3-F1
#
_entry.id   AF-A0AAV6X0J3-F1
#
_cell.length_a   1.000
_cell.length_b   1.000
_cell.length_c   1.000
_cell.angle_alpha   90.00
_cell.angle_beta   90.00
_cell.angle_gamma   90.00
#
_symmetry.space_group_name_H-M   'P 1'
#
loop_
_entity.id
_entity.type
_entity.pdbx_description
1 polymer ?
#
loop_
_entity_poly.entity_id
_entity_poly.type
_entity_poly.pdbx_seq_one_letter_code
_entity_poly.pdbx_strand_id
1 'polypeptide(L)'
;MDIDYAIRKDEPPAITENSTPRDVVLYERWERSNRLSMMFIKTKISTSIRGSVDQHKNVWALLKAIDEQFVTSDKALASTLIMRFSTSKLTNVRGVCKNIMQMRDIAAQLKTLEVEMSETFLVHYILNSKHSSTAVRTLQNILQHT
;
A
#
# COMPACT_ATOMS: atom_id res chain seq x y z
N MET A 1 -27.93 17.77 -10.86
CA MET A 1 -26.66 17.99 -11.57
C MET A 1 -25.86 16.70 -11.49
N ASP A 2 -25.37 16.20 -12.61
CA ASP A 2 -24.72 14.90 -12.72
C ASP A 2 -23.21 15.05 -12.45
N ILE A 3 -22.80 14.87 -11.19
CA ILE A 3 -21.43 15.20 -10.74
C ILE A 3 -20.43 14.12 -11.18
N ASP A 4 -20.87 12.86 -11.27
CA ASP A 4 -20.03 11.70 -11.58
C ASP A 4 -19.93 11.39 -13.09
N TYR A 5 -20.55 12.22 -13.94
CA TYR A 5 -20.60 12.01 -15.38
C TYR A 5 -19.19 11.81 -16.01
N ALA A 6 -18.22 12.63 -15.62
CA ALA A 6 -16.82 12.56 -16.08
C ALA A 6 -16.05 11.34 -15.53
N ILE A 7 -16.57 10.68 -14.49
CA ILE A 7 -16.03 9.42 -13.97
C ILE A 7 -16.57 8.24 -14.80
N ARG A 8 -17.85 8.30 -15.20
CA ARG A 8 -18.52 7.23 -15.94
C ARG A 8 -18.31 7.27 -17.45
N LYS A 9 -17.84 8.39 -18.00
CA LYS A 9 -17.66 8.62 -19.43
C LYS A 9 -16.25 9.13 -19.73
N ASP A 10 -15.68 8.61 -20.81
CA ASP A 10 -14.38 9.03 -21.31
C ASP A 10 -14.39 10.51 -21.70
N GLU A 11 -13.20 11.11 -21.66
CA GLU A 11 -12.98 12.50 -22.07
C GLU A 11 -13.41 12.66 -23.55
N PRO A 12 -14.40 13.53 -23.83
CA PRO A 12 -14.81 13.79 -25.20
C PRO A 12 -13.69 14.52 -25.95
N PRO A 13 -13.66 14.45 -27.30
CA PRO A 13 -12.70 15.19 -28.09
C PRO A 13 -12.71 16.69 -27.77
N ALA A 14 -11.53 17.31 -27.78
CA ALA A 14 -11.41 18.75 -27.61
C ALA A 14 -12.21 19.50 -28.67
N ILE A 15 -12.85 20.60 -28.26
CA ILE A 15 -13.61 21.45 -29.16
C ILE A 15 -12.66 22.08 -30.18
N THR A 16 -12.96 21.87 -31.47
CA THR A 16 -12.31 22.50 -32.62
C THR A 16 -13.29 23.38 -33.41
N GLU A 17 -12.80 24.16 -34.38
CA GLU A 17 -13.64 25.01 -35.26
C GLU A 17 -14.72 24.23 -36.02
N ASN A 18 -14.53 22.92 -36.23
CA ASN A 18 -15.45 22.04 -36.94
C ASN A 18 -16.49 21.37 -36.03
N SER A 19 -16.48 21.67 -34.73
CA SER A 19 -17.35 21.00 -33.75
C SER A 19 -18.80 21.40 -33.94
N THR A 20 -19.71 20.45 -33.81
CA THR A 20 -21.14 20.75 -33.83
C THR A 20 -21.59 21.36 -32.50
N PRO A 21 -22.73 22.08 -32.46
CA PRO A 21 -23.30 22.56 -31.20
C PRO A 21 -23.53 21.43 -30.17
N ARG A 22 -23.78 20.20 -30.62
CA ARG A 22 -23.95 19.04 -29.73
C ARG A 22 -22.64 18.64 -29.06
N ASP A 23 -21.54 18.69 -29.80
CA ASP A 23 -20.21 18.33 -29.29
C ASP A 23 -19.76 19.32 -28.21
N VAL A 24 -20.04 20.62 -28.43
CA VAL A 24 -19.78 21.67 -27.44
C VAL A 24 -20.53 21.41 -26.14
N VAL A 25 -21.85 21.14 -26.22
CA VAL A 25 -22.68 20.85 -25.03
C VAL A 25 -22.20 19.60 -24.28
N LEU A 26 -21.78 18.56 -25.01
CA LEU A 26 -21.24 17.34 -24.40
C LEU A 26 -19.92 17.60 -23.67
N TYR A 27 -19.01 18.34 -24.31
CA TYR A 27 -17.73 18.72 -23.71
C TYR A 27 -17.93 19.60 -22.47
N GLU A 28 -18.77 20.64 -22.54
CA GLU A 28 -19.07 21.50 -21.39
C GLU A 28 -19.69 20.75 -20.21
N ARG A 29 -20.60 19.81 -20.51
CA ARG A 29 -21.20 18.93 -19.48
C ARG A 29 -20.13 18.07 -18.81
N TRP A 30 -19.25 17.47 -19.61
CA TRP A 30 -18.15 16.65 -19.10
C TRP A 30 -17.18 17.49 -18.26
N GLU A 31 -16.73 18.63 -18.76
CA GLU A 31 -15.76 19.49 -18.08
C GLU A 31 -16.31 20.04 -16.76
N ARG A 32 -17.59 20.40 -16.73
CA ARG A 32 -18.25 20.83 -15.49
C ARG A 32 -18.29 19.71 -14.45
N SER A 33 -18.60 18.49 -14.87
CA SER A 33 -18.59 17.31 -14.00
C SER A 33 -17.17 16.97 -13.52
N ASN A 34 -16.18 17.03 -14.40
CA ASN A 34 -14.75 16.84 -14.10
C ASN A 34 -14.29 17.80 -12.99
N ARG A 35 -14.52 19.10 -13.17
CA ARG A 35 -14.14 20.13 -12.20
C ARG A 35 -14.82 19.93 -10.84
N LEU A 36 -16.11 19.61 -10.82
CA LEU A 36 -16.87 19.40 -9.58
C LEU A 36 -16.41 18.15 -8.83
N SER A 37 -16.24 17.03 -9.54
CA SER A 37 -15.74 15.79 -8.96
C SER A 37 -14.35 15.97 -8.35
N MET A 38 -13.44 16.63 -9.09
CA MET A 38 -12.10 16.93 -8.57
C MET A 38 -12.15 17.82 -7.33
N MET A 39 -12.97 18.88 -7.34
CA MET A 39 -13.11 19.75 -6.18
C MET A 39 -13.60 18.97 -4.96
N PHE A 40 -14.60 18.10 -5.13
CA PHE A 40 -15.12 17.26 -4.06
C PHE A 40 -14.03 16.30 -3.53
N ILE A 41 -13.36 15.57 -4.42
CA ILE A 41 -12.28 14.64 -4.06
C ILE A 41 -11.17 15.37 -3.29
N LYS A 42 -10.67 16.50 -3.80
CA LYS A 42 -9.60 17.29 -3.16
C LYS A 42 -9.99 17.81 -1.77
N THR A 43 -11.27 18.02 -1.47
CA THR A 43 -11.72 18.41 -0.11
C THR A 43 -11.70 17.24 0.88
N LYS A 44 -11.73 16.00 0.41
CA LYS A 44 -11.77 14.80 1.24
C LYS A 44 -10.41 14.14 1.42
N ILE A 45 -9.44 14.50 0.58
CA ILE A 45 -8.08 13.98 0.63
C ILE A 45 -7.33 14.54 1.85
N SER A 46 -6.56 13.66 2.52
CA SER A 46 -5.68 14.04 3.62
C SER A 46 -4.59 15.00 3.15
N THR A 47 -4.23 15.97 3.99
CA THR A 47 -3.16 16.94 3.72
C THR A 47 -1.81 16.29 3.44
N SER A 48 -1.57 15.09 3.96
CA SER A 48 -0.34 14.30 3.76
C SER A 48 -0.06 13.92 2.30
N ILE A 49 -1.11 13.64 1.51
CA ILE A 49 -0.98 13.26 0.09
C ILE A 49 -1.46 14.37 -0.86
N ARG A 50 -2.02 15.46 -0.32
CA ARG A 50 -2.59 16.56 -1.12
C ARG A 50 -1.57 17.18 -2.09
N GLY A 51 -0.33 17.37 -1.65
CA GLY A 51 0.73 17.96 -2.48
C GLY A 51 1.11 17.12 -3.70
N SER A 52 1.04 15.78 -3.60
CA SER A 52 1.40 14.88 -4.71
C SER A 52 0.28 14.72 -5.74
N VAL A 53 -0.98 14.95 -5.35
CA VAL A 53 -2.16 14.73 -6.22
C VAL A 53 -2.79 16.01 -6.76
N ASP A 54 -2.44 17.19 -6.23
CA ASP A 54 -3.10 18.45 -6.59
C ASP A 54 -2.83 18.93 -8.03
N GLN A 55 -1.83 18.37 -8.71
CA GLN A 55 -1.37 18.78 -10.04
C GLN A 55 -2.28 18.28 -11.19
N HIS A 56 -3.13 17.29 -10.94
CA HIS A 56 -3.96 16.69 -11.98
C HIS A 56 -5.17 17.58 -12.32
N LYS A 57 -5.47 17.69 -13.63
CA LYS A 57 -6.59 18.47 -14.21
C LYS A 57 -7.79 17.63 -14.64
N ASN A 58 -7.63 16.31 -14.67
CA ASN A 58 -8.64 15.33 -15.03
C ASN A 58 -8.90 14.44 -13.81
N VAL A 59 -10.17 14.17 -13.51
CA VAL A 59 -10.62 13.34 -12.39
C VAL A 59 -10.05 11.91 -12.43
N TRP A 60 -9.91 11.30 -13.61
CA TRP A 60 -9.28 9.99 -13.77
C TRP A 60 -7.79 10.02 -13.45
N ALA A 61 -7.09 11.05 -13.93
CA ALA A 61 -5.67 11.23 -13.60
C ALA A 61 -5.47 11.44 -12.09
N LEU A 62 -6.38 12.19 -11.45
CA LEU A 62 -6.40 12.38 -10.00
C LEU A 62 -6.64 11.06 -9.25
N LEU A 63 -7.66 10.28 -9.64
CA LEU A 63 -7.97 8.99 -9.02
C LEU A 63 -6.80 8.00 -9.17
N LYS A 64 -6.19 7.94 -10.35
CA LYS A 64 -5.01 7.10 -10.59
C LYS A 64 -3.82 7.49 -9.70
N ALA A 65 -3.55 8.79 -9.57
CA ALA A 65 -2.46 9.25 -8.71
C ALA A 65 -2.72 8.95 -7.23
N ILE A 66 -3.98 9.02 -6.78
CA ILE A 66 -4.37 8.61 -5.43
C ILE A 66 -4.10 7.12 -5.24
N ASP A 67 -4.56 6.27 -6.16
CA ASP A 67 -4.33 4.82 -6.13
C ASP A 67 -2.83 4.48 -6.07
N GLU A 68 -2.01 5.11 -6.91
CA GLU A 68 -0.55 4.94 -6.91
C GLU A 68 0.11 5.36 -5.58
N GLN A 69 -0.40 6.41 -4.92
CA GLN A 69 0.08 6.84 -3.60
C GLN A 69 -0.25 5.81 -2.51
N PHE A 70 -1.46 5.22 -2.53
CA PHE A 70 -1.83 4.16 -1.59
C PHE A 70 -0.95 2.92 -1.78
N VAL A 71 -0.76 2.47 -3.03
CA VAL A 71 0.13 1.36 -3.35
C VAL A 71 1.57 1.62 -2.85
N THR A 72 2.07 2.84 -3.02
CA THR A 72 3.41 3.22 -2.56
C THR A 72 3.50 3.23 -1.03
N SER A 73 2.48 3.77 -0.35
CA SER A 73 2.38 3.79 1.11
C SER A 73 2.35 2.37 1.69
N ASP A 74 1.54 1.49 1.11
CA ASP A 74 1.43 0.08 1.55
C ASP A 74 2.75 -0.67 1.38
N LYS A 75 3.45 -0.47 0.25
CA LYS A 75 4.79 -1.01 0.03
C LYS A 75 5.83 -0.49 1.04
N ALA A 76 5.77 0.79 1.38
CA ALA A 76 6.66 1.41 2.38
C ALA A 76 6.37 0.87 3.79
N LEU A 77 5.09 0.70 4.13
CA LEU A 77 4.66 0.09 5.38
C LEU A 77 5.09 -1.36 5.47
N ALA A 78 4.87 -2.15 4.41
CA ALA A 78 5.34 -3.54 4.31
C ALA A 78 6.85 -3.63 4.50
N SER A 79 7.63 -2.76 3.84
CA SER A 79 9.09 -2.71 3.99
C SER A 79 9.51 -2.40 5.44
N THR A 80 8.82 -1.48 6.10
CA THR A 80 9.05 -1.13 7.50
C THR A 80 8.72 -2.30 8.44
N LEU A 81 7.60 -2.99 8.20
CA LEU A 81 7.20 -4.17 8.94
C LEU A 81 8.18 -5.33 8.74
N ILE A 82 8.65 -5.57 7.51
CA ILE A 82 9.69 -6.57 7.20
C ILE A 82 11.01 -6.22 7.91
N MET A 83 11.42 -4.95 7.90
CA MET A 83 12.61 -4.50 8.61
C MET A 83 12.47 -4.68 10.12
N ARG A 84 11.32 -4.36 10.70
CA ARG A 84 11.04 -4.61 12.13
C ARG A 84 11.03 -6.11 12.44
N PHE A 85 10.41 -6.92 11.58
CA PHE A 85 10.39 -8.37 11.72
C PHE A 85 11.81 -8.96 11.70
N SER A 86 12.64 -8.55 10.73
CA SER A 86 13.99 -9.08 10.53
C SER A 86 14.99 -8.66 11.61
N THR A 87 14.77 -7.49 12.21
CA THR A 87 15.62 -6.94 13.28
C THR A 87 15.15 -7.33 14.68
N SER A 88 13.95 -7.91 14.80
CA SER A 88 13.41 -8.37 16.08
C SER A 88 14.23 -9.55 16.60
N LYS A 89 15.17 -9.28 17.51
CA LYS A 89 15.98 -10.32 18.17
C LYS A 89 15.27 -10.85 19.42
N LEU A 90 15.45 -12.14 19.68
CA LEU A 90 15.10 -12.77 20.96
C LEU A 90 16.12 -12.36 22.04
N THR A 91 15.93 -11.18 22.64
CA THR A 91 16.92 -10.53 23.51
C THR A 91 17.02 -11.11 24.92
N ASN A 92 15.98 -11.75 25.47
CA ASN A 92 16.03 -12.34 26.81
C ASN A 92 14.96 -13.45 27.00
N VAL A 93 15.27 -14.48 27.79
CA VAL A 93 14.39 -15.61 28.12
C VAL A 93 13.07 -15.13 28.75
N ARG A 94 13.12 -14.04 29.54
CA ARG A 94 11.94 -13.46 30.21
C ARG A 94 10.99 -12.70 29.26
N GLY A 95 11.44 -12.41 28.03
CA GLY A 95 10.68 -11.65 27.00
C GLY A 95 10.27 -12.48 25.78
N VAL A 96 10.50 -13.80 25.78
CA VAL A 96 10.29 -14.67 24.62
C VAL A 96 8.84 -14.64 24.14
N CYS A 97 7.87 -14.81 25.05
CA CYS A 97 6.45 -14.78 24.68
C CYS A 97 6.02 -13.43 24.10
N LYS A 98 6.58 -12.32 24.62
CA LYS A 98 6.32 -10.97 24.12
C LYS A 98 6.88 -10.81 22.70
N ASN A 99 8.09 -11.28 22.45
CA ASN A 99 8.71 -11.21 21.13
C ASN A 99 7.98 -12.11 20.11
N ILE A 100 7.53 -13.31 20.52
CA ILE A 100 6.71 -14.19 19.67
C ILE A 100 5.37 -13.53 19.31
N MET A 101 4.68 -12.93 20.29
CA MET A 101 3.44 -12.20 20.03
C MET A 101 3.67 -11.03 19.06
N GLN A 102 4.76 -10.28 19.23
CA GLN A 102 5.12 -9.19 18.31
C GLN A 102 5.42 -9.69 16.89
N MET A 103 6.16 -10.78 16.74
CA MET A 103 6.45 -11.38 15.42
C MET A 103 5.18 -11.89 14.73
N ARG A 104 4.26 -12.50 15.48
CA ARG A 104 2.94 -12.93 14.98
C ARG A 104 2.06 -11.76 14.57
N ASP A 105 2.03 -10.70 15.39
CA ASP A 105 1.29 -9.47 15.08
C ASP A 105 1.83 -8.81 13.79
N ILE A 106 3.16 -8.72 13.64
CA ILE A 106 3.76 -8.20 12.41
C ILE A 106 3.43 -9.09 11.20
N ALA A 107 3.48 -10.42 11.34
CA ALA A 107 3.10 -11.34 10.27
C ALA A 107 1.62 -11.19 9.87
N ALA A 108 0.72 -10.98 10.84
CA ALA A 108 -0.69 -10.71 10.59
C ALA A 108 -0.89 -9.37 9.85
N GLN A 109 -0.18 -8.31 10.26
CA GLN A 109 -0.20 -7.02 9.56
C GLN A 109 0.32 -7.16 8.13
N LEU A 110 1.42 -7.89 7.90
CA LEU A 110 1.96 -8.14 6.57
C LEU A 110 0.98 -8.92 5.68
N LYS A 111 0.21 -9.85 6.24
CA LYS A 111 -0.87 -10.55 5.51
C LYS A 111 -1.95 -9.59 5.03
N THR A 112 -2.29 -8.54 5.79
CA THR A 112 -3.25 -7.51 5.32
C THR A 112 -2.71 -6.65 4.18
N LEU A 113 -1.39 -6.63 3.97
CA LEU A 113 -0.70 -5.95 2.87
C LEU A 113 -0.32 -6.91 1.74
N GLU A 114 -0.99 -8.08 1.66
CA GLU A 114 -0.75 -9.13 0.66
C GLU A 114 0.66 -9.75 0.70
N VAL A 115 1.42 -9.53 1.78
CA VAL A 115 2.71 -10.18 2.03
C VAL A 115 2.48 -11.40 2.90
N GLU A 116 2.28 -12.55 2.26
CA GLU A 116 2.03 -13.80 2.97
C GLU A 116 3.33 -14.47 3.42
N MET A 117 3.39 -14.82 4.71
CA MET A 117 4.40 -15.72 5.26
C MET A 117 3.76 -17.05 5.60
N SER A 118 4.38 -18.15 5.19
CA SER A 118 3.93 -19.46 5.62
C SER A 118 4.14 -19.64 7.12
N GLU A 119 3.21 -20.32 7.78
CA GLU A 119 3.35 -20.71 9.20
C GLU A 119 4.66 -21.46 9.44
N THR A 120 5.04 -22.33 8.50
CA THR A 120 6.31 -23.06 8.54
C THR A 120 7.51 -22.11 8.57
N PHE A 121 7.55 -21.10 7.69
CA PHE A 121 8.61 -20.09 7.69
C PHE A 121 8.63 -19.30 9.00
N LEU A 122 7.47 -18.86 9.49
CA LEU A 122 7.36 -18.09 10.72
C LEU A 122 7.91 -18.87 11.93
N VAL A 123 7.53 -20.14 12.06
CA VAL A 123 8.03 -21.03 13.13
C VAL A 123 9.54 -21.23 13.03
N HIS A 124 10.06 -21.55 11.84
CA HIS A 124 11.51 -21.72 11.65
C HIS A 124 12.28 -20.43 11.93
N TYR A 125 11.77 -19.27 11.50
CA TYR A 125 12.39 -17.98 11.73
C TYR A 125 12.47 -17.65 13.22
N ILE A 126 11.36 -17.81 13.96
CA ILE A 126 11.30 -17.58 15.41
C ILE A 126 12.31 -18.47 16.14
N LEU A 127 12.38 -19.76 15.78
CA LEU A 127 13.30 -20.72 16.39
C LEU A 127 14.77 -20.39 16.08
N ASN A 128 15.07 -19.99 14.84
CA ASN A 128 16.43 -19.69 14.37
C ASN A 128 16.92 -18.29 14.78
N SER A 129 16.05 -17.35 15.14
CA SER A 129 16.45 -16.03 15.64
C SER A 129 17.28 -16.08 16.95
N LYS A 130 17.45 -17.28 17.53
CA LYS A 130 18.30 -17.57 18.71
C LYS A 130 19.80 -17.72 18.43
N HIS A 131 20.31 -17.42 17.24
CA HIS A 131 21.76 -17.48 16.99
C HIS A 131 22.56 -16.28 17.56
N SER A 132 22.67 -16.26 18.88
CA SER A 132 23.98 -16.32 19.52
C SER A 132 23.84 -16.99 20.89
N SER A 133 23.87 -18.32 20.93
CA SER A 133 24.54 -19.07 21.99
C SER A 133 24.43 -20.56 21.71
N THR A 134 25.52 -21.13 21.19
CA THR A 134 26.06 -22.47 21.50
C THR A 134 25.23 -23.72 21.18
N ALA A 135 23.92 -23.76 21.41
CA ALA A 135 23.08 -24.96 21.33
C ALA A 135 22.88 -25.50 19.90
N VAL A 136 22.65 -24.62 18.91
CA VAL A 136 22.45 -25.08 17.52
C VAL A 136 23.75 -25.61 16.92
N ARG A 137 24.91 -25.08 17.32
CA ARG A 137 26.22 -25.59 16.90
C ARG A 137 26.49 -26.98 17.45
N THR A 138 26.05 -27.26 18.68
CA THR A 138 26.14 -28.60 19.27
C THR A 138 25.25 -29.60 18.54
N LEU A 139 24.02 -29.21 18.15
CA LEU A 139 23.11 -30.09 17.42
C LEU A 139 23.55 -30.37 15.97
N GLN A 140 24.12 -29.38 15.27
CA GLN A 140 24.71 -29.60 13.95
C GLN A 140 25.97 -30.49 14.00
N ASN A 141 26.82 -30.33 15.02
CA ASN A 141 28.00 -31.19 15.17
C ASN A 141 27.64 -32.64 15.52
N ILE A 142 26.56 -32.88 16.27
CA ILE A 142 26.10 -34.25 16.58
C ILE A 142 25.59 -34.94 15.31
N LEU A 143 24.84 -34.23 14.46
CA LEU A 143 24.28 -34.77 13.22
C LEU A 143 25.32 -34.98 12.09
N GLN A 144 26.50 -34.35 12.16
CA GLN A 144 27.58 -34.58 11.18
C GLN A 144 28.55 -35.71 11.58
N HIS A 145 28.41 -36.27 12.78
CA HIS A 145 29.27 -37.32 13.31
C HIS A 145 28.52 -38.58 13.77
N THR A 146 27.30 -38.78 13.27
CA THR A 146 26.56 -40.06 13.31
C THR A 146 26.22 -40.48 11.89
#